data_AF-A0A2S4PL69-F1
#
_entry.id   AF-A0A2S4PL69-F1
#
_cell.length_a   1.000
_cell.length_b   1.000
_cell.length_c   1.000
_cell.angle_alpha   90.00
_cell.angle_beta   90.00
_cell.angle_gamma   90.00
#
_symmetry.space_group_name_H-M   'P 1'
#
loop_
_entity.id
_entity.type
_entity.pdbx_description
1 polymer ?
#
loop_
_entity_poly.entity_id
_entity_poly.type
_entity_poly.pdbx_seq_one_letter_code
_entity_poly.pdbx_strand_id
1 'polypeptide(L)'
;PVNAAPSHDAFGVTNYGFQCFSRVYPKFVLFAATKRYCDITKIQPSLRSLIFKDAEYRNKNYFRVAQKLFKPVRNSIIPILEDGTFYPFEFEPELRMVQNSAGEMIKKDLGPDRLVIDMKCNIIGAFSDLDYENKIAVGRVKNCTVLKSIEDYISPFVSGTPERSPPRSPQRSREQSP
;
A
#
# COMPACT_ATOMS: atom_id res chain seq x y z
N PRO A 1 6.33 9.39 35.32
CA PRO A 1 6.20 9.15 33.87
C PRO A 1 4.83 9.66 33.36
N VAL A 2 4.84 10.82 32.71
CA VAL A 2 3.62 11.37 32.11
C VAL A 2 3.33 10.58 30.85
N ASN A 3 2.26 9.78 30.89
CA ASN A 3 1.71 9.14 29.69
C ASN A 3 1.21 10.28 28.79
N ALA A 4 2.04 10.68 27.83
CA ALA A 4 1.61 11.57 26.76
C ALA A 4 0.41 10.88 26.09
N ALA A 5 -0.77 11.49 26.23
CA ALA A 5 -1.94 11.11 25.45
C ALA A 5 -1.53 11.05 23.97
N PRO A 6 -2.03 10.08 23.18
CA PRO A 6 -1.69 9.98 21.78
C PRO A 6 -1.96 11.34 21.15
N SER A 7 -0.90 12.01 20.68
CA SER A 7 -1.02 13.31 20.02
C SER A 7 -1.76 13.04 18.72
N HIS A 8 -3.08 13.18 18.76
CA HIS A 8 -3.90 13.33 17.57
C HIS A 8 -3.60 14.71 17.00
N ASP A 9 -2.42 14.86 16.39
CA ASP A 9 -2.29 15.90 15.39
C ASP A 9 -3.32 15.62 14.29
N ALA A 10 -3.80 16.67 13.64
CA ALA A 10 -5.15 16.71 13.06
C ALA A 10 -5.42 15.76 11.86
N PHE A 11 -4.54 14.79 11.57
CA PHE A 11 -4.56 14.06 10.30
C PHE A 11 -4.33 12.54 10.35
N GLY A 12 -4.25 11.90 11.53
CA GLY A 12 -4.35 10.44 11.62
C GLY A 12 -3.53 9.78 12.72
N VAL A 13 -3.33 8.46 12.60
CA VAL A 13 -2.64 7.63 13.60
C VAL A 13 -1.10 7.68 13.54
N THR A 14 -0.53 8.51 12.65
CA THR A 14 0.92 8.56 12.41
C THR A 14 1.46 9.99 12.26
N ASN A 15 2.66 10.23 12.81
CA ASN A 15 3.39 11.49 12.70
C ASN A 15 4.43 11.46 11.57
N TYR A 16 4.90 10.28 11.15
CA TYR A 16 5.98 10.14 10.16
C TYR A 16 5.59 9.29 8.94
N GLY A 17 4.58 8.44 9.06
CA GLY A 17 4.11 7.59 7.95
C GLY A 17 3.87 6.13 8.35
N PHE A 18 3.87 5.25 7.35
CA PHE A 18 3.82 3.81 7.54
C PHE A 18 4.97 3.13 6.82
N GLN A 19 5.37 1.99 7.35
CA GLN A 19 6.26 1.06 6.68
C GLN A 19 5.53 -0.25 6.39
N CYS A 20 5.40 -0.56 5.11
CA CYS A 20 4.82 -1.80 4.60
C CYS A 20 5.96 -2.64 4.02
N PHE A 21 6.42 -3.66 4.77
CA PHE A 21 7.64 -4.41 4.45
C PHE A 21 8.87 -3.50 4.28
N SER A 22 9.46 -3.43 3.09
CA SER A 22 10.59 -2.56 2.75
C SER A 22 10.17 -1.16 2.26
N ARG A 23 8.88 -0.94 2.01
CA ARG A 23 8.37 0.33 1.47
C ARG A 23 7.99 1.28 2.59
N VAL A 24 8.44 2.53 2.47
CA VAL A 24 8.16 3.61 3.42
C VAL A 24 7.25 4.62 2.74
N TYR A 25 6.13 4.92 3.39
CA TYR A 25 5.14 5.89 2.94
C TYR A 25 5.12 7.08 3.88
N PRO A 26 5.72 8.23 3.50
CA PRO A 26 5.79 9.40 4.35
C PRO A 26 4.40 9.98 4.65
N LYS A 27 4.22 10.53 5.85
CA LYS A 27 2.95 11.16 6.26
C LYS A 27 2.44 12.20 5.26
N PHE A 28 3.31 13.09 4.78
CA PHE A 28 2.90 14.19 3.90
C PHE A 28 2.34 13.66 2.56
N VAL A 29 2.92 12.58 2.03
CA VAL A 29 2.44 11.91 0.82
C VAL A 29 1.06 11.32 1.06
N LEU A 30 0.92 10.53 2.12
CA LEU A 30 -0.35 9.90 2.49
C LEU A 30 -1.45 10.92 2.74
N PHE A 31 -1.11 12.05 3.36
CA PHE A 31 -2.05 13.13 3.64
C PHE A 31 -2.52 13.83 2.37
N ALA A 32 -1.59 14.26 1.51
CA ALA A 32 -1.93 14.91 0.24
C ALA A 32 -2.84 14.00 -0.61
N ALA A 33 -2.51 12.72 -0.62
CA ALA A 33 -3.21 11.72 -1.37
C ALA A 33 -4.62 11.44 -0.76
N THR A 34 -4.73 11.34 0.57
CA THR A 34 -6.03 11.17 1.27
C THR A 34 -6.95 12.37 1.05
N LYS A 35 -6.40 13.58 1.13
CA LYS A 35 -7.14 14.81 0.87
C LYS A 35 -7.71 14.82 -0.56
N ARG A 36 -6.89 14.46 -1.56
CA ARG A 36 -7.33 14.35 -2.96
C ARG A 36 -8.51 13.38 -3.12
N TYR A 37 -8.39 12.17 -2.56
CA TYR A 37 -9.48 11.18 -2.58
C TYR A 37 -10.77 11.73 -1.95
N CYS A 38 -10.63 12.39 -0.80
CA CYS A 38 -11.77 12.96 -0.10
C CYS A 38 -12.42 14.15 -0.81
N ASP A 39 -11.64 14.97 -1.51
CA ASP A 39 -12.19 16.06 -2.31
C ASP A 39 -12.89 15.55 -3.57
N ILE A 40 -12.32 14.53 -4.24
CA ILE A 40 -12.97 13.86 -5.38
C ILE A 40 -14.30 13.22 -4.95
N THR A 41 -14.32 12.49 -3.84
CA THR A 41 -15.53 11.78 -3.38
C THR A 41 -16.62 12.70 -2.84
N LYS A 42 -16.31 13.96 -2.49
CA LYS A 42 -17.33 14.99 -2.24
C LYS A 42 -18.03 15.42 -3.53
N ILE A 43 -17.28 15.52 -4.63
CA ILE A 43 -17.80 15.92 -5.94
C ILE A 43 -18.51 14.76 -6.64
N GLN A 44 -17.97 13.55 -6.49
CA GLN A 44 -18.48 12.32 -7.08
C GLN A 44 -18.70 11.25 -5.98
N PRO A 45 -19.84 11.29 -5.27
CA PRO A 45 -20.11 10.37 -4.17
C PRO A 45 -20.16 8.89 -4.56
N SER A 46 -20.39 8.58 -5.85
CA SER A 46 -20.30 7.22 -6.40
C SER A 46 -18.93 6.58 -6.17
N LEU A 47 -17.86 7.38 -6.17
CA LEU A 47 -16.48 6.92 -5.91
C LEU A 47 -16.19 6.67 -4.41
N ARG A 48 -17.06 7.13 -3.51
CA ARG A 48 -16.89 6.87 -2.05
C ARG A 48 -17.05 5.39 -1.72
N SER A 49 -17.77 4.68 -2.58
CA SER A 49 -18.10 3.27 -2.45
C SER A 49 -17.30 2.44 -3.44
N LEU A 50 -16.02 2.77 -3.71
CA LEU A 50 -15.17 1.97 -4.59
C LEU A 50 -15.40 0.50 -4.31
N ILE A 51 -16.09 -0.13 -5.24
CA ILE A 51 -16.57 -1.50 -5.07
C ILE A 51 -15.30 -2.35 -5.13
N PHE A 52 -15.25 -3.48 -4.43
CA PHE A 52 -14.07 -4.37 -4.43
C PHE A 52 -13.50 -4.69 -5.82
N LYS A 53 -14.35 -4.58 -6.85
CA LYS A 53 -13.97 -4.68 -8.26
C LYS A 53 -13.08 -3.53 -8.74
N ASP A 54 -13.31 -2.30 -8.28
CA ASP A 54 -12.64 -1.08 -8.74
C ASP A 54 -11.29 -0.86 -8.05
N ALA A 55 -11.14 -1.39 -6.84
CA ALA A 55 -9.86 -1.52 -6.16
C ALA A 55 -9.13 -2.83 -6.53
N GLU A 56 -9.67 -3.56 -7.52
CA GLU A 56 -9.14 -4.77 -8.14
C GLU A 56 -8.64 -5.82 -7.14
N TYR A 57 -9.35 -5.96 -6.03
CA TYR A 57 -9.07 -7.04 -5.10
C TYR A 57 -9.31 -8.36 -5.80
N ARG A 58 -8.22 -9.07 -6.11
CA ARG A 58 -8.26 -10.39 -6.74
C ARG A 58 -9.02 -11.40 -5.87
N ASN A 59 -9.12 -11.15 -4.57
CA ASN A 59 -9.86 -11.97 -3.62
C ASN A 59 -11.02 -11.21 -2.94
N LYS A 60 -12.26 -11.69 -3.15
CA LYS A 60 -13.49 -11.15 -2.54
C LYS A 60 -13.51 -11.23 -1.01
N ASN A 61 -12.76 -12.15 -0.41
CA ASN A 61 -12.70 -12.36 1.04
C ASN A 61 -11.74 -11.40 1.75
N TYR A 62 -10.89 -10.68 1.02
CA TYR A 62 -9.94 -9.71 1.56
C TYR A 62 -10.60 -8.70 2.49
N PHE A 63 -11.75 -8.17 2.07
CA PHE A 63 -12.48 -7.20 2.85
C PHE A 63 -12.88 -7.72 4.22
N ARG A 64 -13.30 -8.99 4.33
CA ARG A 64 -13.67 -9.57 5.62
C ARG A 64 -12.47 -9.65 6.55
N VAL A 65 -11.27 -9.91 6.02
CA VAL A 65 -10.05 -9.96 6.83
C VAL A 65 -9.59 -8.55 7.21
N ALA A 66 -9.62 -7.59 6.27
CA ALA A 66 -9.33 -6.18 6.53
C ALA A 66 -10.32 -5.56 7.54
N GLN A 67 -11.62 -5.85 7.43
CA GLN A 67 -12.62 -5.39 8.40
C GLN A 67 -12.41 -5.95 9.80
N LYS A 68 -11.92 -7.19 9.92
CA LYS A 68 -11.54 -7.75 11.23
C LYS A 68 -10.36 -6.99 11.84
N LEU A 69 -9.42 -6.51 11.03
CA LEU A 69 -8.28 -5.71 11.51
C LEU A 69 -8.69 -4.29 11.94
N PHE A 70 -9.58 -3.63 11.20
CA PHE A 70 -9.86 -2.20 11.38
C PHE A 70 -11.23 -1.87 12.01
N LYS A 71 -11.89 -2.86 12.63
CA LYS A 71 -13.29 -2.83 13.11
C LYS A 71 -14.29 -2.50 11.98
N PRO A 72 -15.53 -3.03 12.03
CA PRO A 72 -16.55 -2.78 11.02
C PRO A 72 -17.12 -1.37 11.18
N VAL A 73 -16.37 -0.38 10.72
CA VAL A 73 -16.87 0.97 10.44
C VAL A 73 -16.81 1.14 8.92
N ARG A 74 -17.67 2.00 8.35
CA ARG A 74 -17.73 2.32 6.92
C ARG A 74 -16.41 3.01 6.47
N ASN A 75 -15.36 2.21 6.38
CA ASN A 75 -14.01 2.66 6.05
C ASN A 75 -13.79 2.49 4.55
N SER A 76 -13.09 3.45 3.95
CA SER A 76 -12.60 3.32 2.58
C SER A 76 -11.21 2.70 2.61
N ILE A 77 -10.95 1.80 1.67
CA ILE A 77 -9.65 1.15 1.50
C ILE A 77 -9.07 1.58 0.16
N ILE A 78 -7.89 2.19 0.20
CA ILE A 78 -7.30 2.89 -0.94
C ILE A 78 -5.93 2.29 -1.30
N PRO A 79 -5.75 1.73 -2.51
CA PRO A 79 -4.45 1.31 -3.05
C PRO A 79 -3.33 2.36 -3.01
N ILE A 80 -2.29 2.14 -2.20
CA ILE A 80 -1.08 2.98 -2.19
C ILE A 80 -0.08 2.35 -3.17
N LEU A 81 0.32 3.11 -4.17
CA LEU A 81 1.29 2.65 -5.16
C LEU A 81 2.70 2.64 -4.56
N GLU A 82 3.63 1.93 -5.21
CA GLU A 82 5.02 1.81 -4.72
C GLU A 82 5.73 3.17 -4.60
N ASP A 83 5.43 4.10 -5.50
CA ASP A 83 5.93 5.48 -5.47
C ASP A 83 5.24 6.37 -4.41
N GLY A 84 4.32 5.81 -3.63
CA GLY A 84 3.52 6.51 -2.62
C GLY A 84 2.34 7.30 -3.18
N THR A 85 2.14 7.34 -4.50
CA THR A 85 0.98 7.99 -5.10
C THR A 85 -0.27 7.13 -4.93
N PHE A 86 -1.46 7.76 -4.96
CA PHE A 86 -2.69 6.99 -5.04
C PHE A 86 -2.99 6.58 -6.48
N TYR A 87 -3.63 5.43 -6.61
CA TYR A 87 -4.25 5.06 -7.87
C TYR A 87 -5.29 6.13 -8.28
N PRO A 88 -5.33 6.55 -9.55
CA PRO A 88 -6.13 7.70 -9.95
C PRO A 88 -7.60 7.29 -10.19
N PHE A 89 -8.36 7.18 -9.11
CA PHE A 89 -9.77 6.76 -9.12
C PHE A 89 -10.71 7.71 -9.85
N GLU A 90 -10.29 8.95 -10.08
CA GLU A 90 -11.04 9.98 -10.81
C GLU A 90 -11.19 9.71 -12.31
N PHE A 91 -10.36 8.84 -12.89
CA PHE A 91 -10.45 8.50 -14.30
C PHE A 91 -11.22 7.21 -14.52
N GLU A 92 -11.82 7.04 -15.70
CA GLU A 92 -12.38 5.75 -16.12
C GLU A 92 -11.29 4.66 -16.16
N PRO A 93 -11.60 3.37 -15.86
CA PRO A 93 -10.61 2.30 -15.82
C PRO A 93 -9.70 2.22 -17.06
N GLU A 94 -10.24 2.48 -18.25
CA GLU A 94 -9.54 2.45 -19.54
C GLU A 94 -8.53 3.58 -19.68
N LEU A 95 -8.69 4.67 -18.91
CA LEU A 95 -7.78 5.82 -18.89
C LEU A 95 -6.68 5.66 -17.81
N ARG A 96 -6.74 4.63 -16.96
CA ARG A 96 -5.76 4.34 -15.90
C ARG A 96 -4.59 3.49 -16.40
N MET A 97 -4.12 3.80 -17.61
CA MET A 97 -3.07 3.06 -18.30
C MET A 97 -1.72 3.80 -18.15
N VAL A 98 -0.64 3.04 -18.08
CA VAL A 98 0.74 3.54 -18.01
C VAL A 98 1.56 2.90 -19.11
N GLN A 99 2.52 3.65 -19.66
CA GLN A 99 3.43 3.11 -20.66
C GLN A 99 4.54 2.31 -19.98
N ASN A 100 4.74 1.05 -20.37
CA ASN A 100 5.84 0.23 -19.88
C ASN A 100 7.17 0.57 -20.58
N SER A 101 8.27 -0.04 -20.16
CA SER A 101 9.60 0.16 -20.76
C SER A 101 9.70 -0.28 -22.23
N ALA A 102 8.77 -1.11 -22.70
CA ALA A 102 8.66 -1.51 -24.10
C ALA A 102 7.80 -0.55 -24.94
N GLY A 103 7.27 0.52 -24.34
CA GLY A 103 6.42 1.50 -25.02
C GLY A 103 4.94 1.10 -25.09
N GLU A 104 4.54 -0.02 -24.49
CA GLU A 104 3.17 -0.52 -24.53
C GLU A 104 2.31 0.12 -23.43
N MET A 105 1.06 0.45 -23.75
CA MET A 105 0.09 0.92 -22.76
C MET A 105 -0.46 -0.28 -21.98
N ILE A 106 -0.05 -0.39 -20.71
CA ILE A 106 -0.49 -1.44 -19.80
C ILE A 106 -1.32 -0.86 -18.66
N LYS A 107 -2.11 -1.73 -18.03
CA LYS A 107 -2.85 -1.37 -16.83
C LYS A 107 -1.87 -1.06 -15.70
N LYS A 108 -2.09 0.05 -14.97
CA LYS A 108 -1.27 0.38 -13.81
C LYS A 108 -1.48 -0.65 -12.70
N ASP A 109 -0.38 -1.22 -12.21
CA ASP A 109 -0.38 -2.13 -11.07
C ASP A 109 -0.72 -1.35 -9.78
N LEU A 110 -1.70 -1.86 -9.01
CA LEU A 110 -2.12 -1.28 -7.74
C LEU A 110 -1.17 -1.59 -6.58
N GLY A 111 -0.28 -2.56 -6.77
CA GLY A 111 0.56 -3.10 -5.72
C GLY A 111 -0.23 -3.76 -4.57
N PRO A 112 0.47 -4.25 -3.55
CA PRO A 112 -0.14 -4.97 -2.43
C PRO A 112 -0.64 -4.06 -1.29
N ASP A 113 -0.20 -2.80 -1.23
CA ASP A 113 -0.35 -1.95 -0.05
C ASP A 113 -1.61 -1.09 -0.09
N ARG A 114 -2.27 -0.96 1.06
CA ARG A 114 -3.57 -0.29 1.20
C ARG A 114 -3.56 0.67 2.38
N LEU A 115 -4.10 1.87 2.16
CA LEU A 115 -4.46 2.82 3.21
C LEU A 115 -5.90 2.57 3.65
N VAL A 116 -6.17 2.72 4.94
CA VAL A 116 -7.52 2.69 5.50
C VAL A 116 -7.86 4.06 6.05
N ILE A 117 -8.98 4.60 5.59
CA ILE A 117 -9.51 5.88 6.07
C ILE A 117 -10.93 5.73 6.58
N ASP A 118 -11.30 6.54 7.57
CA ASP A 118 -12.66 6.59 8.09
C ASP A 118 -13.57 7.51 7.24
N MET A 119 -14.86 7.57 7.60
CA MET A 119 -15.83 8.45 6.91
C MET A 119 -15.53 9.95 7.02
N LYS A 120 -14.70 10.35 7.97
CA LYS A 120 -14.26 11.73 8.20
C LYS A 120 -12.91 12.01 7.50
N CYS A 121 -12.42 11.09 6.68
CA CYS A 121 -11.15 11.20 5.97
C CYS A 121 -9.91 11.15 6.87
N ASN A 122 -10.02 10.60 8.08
CA ASN A 122 -8.87 10.35 8.92
C ASN A 122 -8.17 9.06 8.51
N ILE A 123 -6.84 9.09 8.46
CA ILE A 123 -6.04 7.88 8.25
C ILE A 123 -6.03 7.07 9.54
N ILE A 124 -6.62 5.87 9.49
CA ILE A 124 -6.75 4.98 10.65
C ILE A 124 -5.80 3.78 10.60
N GLY A 125 -5.14 3.54 9.46
CA GLY A 125 -4.12 2.51 9.34
C GLY A 125 -3.70 2.25 7.91
N ALA A 126 -2.75 1.32 7.76
CA ALA A 126 -2.33 0.77 6.48
C ALA A 126 -2.00 -0.71 6.64
N PHE A 127 -2.09 -1.46 5.55
CA PHE A 127 -1.80 -2.89 5.53
C PHE A 127 -1.42 -3.38 4.13
N SER A 128 -0.73 -4.52 4.07
CA SER A 128 -0.32 -5.18 2.84
C SER A 128 -1.08 -6.48 2.62
N ASP A 129 -1.48 -6.73 1.38
CA ASP A 129 -1.92 -8.04 0.89
C ASP A 129 -0.72 -8.96 0.71
N LEU A 130 -0.64 -10.03 1.52
CA LEU A 130 0.46 -11.01 1.45
C LEU A 130 0.34 -11.95 0.25
N ASP A 131 -0.84 -12.01 -0.35
CA ASP A 131 -1.18 -12.95 -1.40
C ASP A 131 -1.57 -12.22 -2.69
N TYR A 132 -1.08 -10.98 -2.87
CA TYR A 132 -1.39 -10.12 -4.01
C TYR A 132 -1.17 -10.80 -5.38
N GLU A 133 -0.11 -11.60 -5.48
CA GLU A 133 0.22 -12.33 -6.70
C GLU A 133 -0.57 -13.65 -6.86
N ASN A 134 -1.17 -14.17 -5.77
CA ASN A 134 -1.72 -15.52 -5.71
C ASN A 134 -3.25 -15.54 -5.59
N LYS A 135 -3.92 -16.35 -6.42
CA LYS A 135 -5.37 -16.60 -6.29
C LYS A 135 -5.64 -17.67 -5.22
N ILE A 136 -5.64 -17.28 -3.96
CA ILE A 136 -5.98 -18.17 -2.84
C ILE A 136 -7.40 -17.94 -2.33
N ALA A 137 -8.00 -18.95 -1.68
CA ALA A 137 -9.38 -18.88 -1.19
C ALA A 137 -9.56 -17.86 -0.04
N VAL A 138 -8.56 -17.71 0.83
CA VAL A 138 -8.57 -16.82 1.99
C VAL A 138 -7.32 -15.95 1.96
N GLY A 139 -7.47 -14.68 1.57
CA GLY A 139 -6.36 -13.74 1.51
C GLY A 139 -5.79 -13.44 2.91
N ARG A 140 -4.47 -13.35 3.02
CA ARG A 140 -3.79 -12.93 4.25
C ARG A 140 -3.31 -11.50 4.10
N VAL A 141 -3.33 -10.80 5.23
CA VAL A 141 -2.96 -9.39 5.30
C VAL A 141 -2.09 -9.14 6.51
N LYS A 142 -1.20 -8.15 6.41
CA LYS A 142 -0.33 -7.71 7.51
C LYS A 142 -0.43 -6.21 7.67
N ASN A 143 -0.64 -5.74 8.91
CA ASN A 143 -0.60 -4.32 9.22
C ASN A 143 0.79 -3.75 8.93
N CYS A 144 0.82 -2.57 8.31
CA CYS A 144 2.04 -1.80 8.16
C CYS A 144 2.44 -1.20 9.52
N THR A 145 3.74 -1.09 9.75
CA THR A 145 4.29 -0.52 10.98
C THR A 145 4.07 0.99 10.96
N VAL A 146 3.55 1.55 12.06
CA VAL A 146 3.49 3.00 12.24
C VAL A 146 4.90 3.51 12.54
N LEU A 147 5.36 4.46 11.74
CA LEU A 147 6.63 5.17 11.99
C LEU A 147 6.39 6.19 13.10
N LYS A 148 7.02 5.99 14.26
CA LYS A 148 6.79 6.80 15.46
C LYS A 148 7.79 7.95 15.60
N SER A 149 8.91 7.86 14.89
CA SER A 149 10.02 8.77 14.99
C SER A 149 10.66 9.03 13.61
N ILE A 150 11.51 10.05 13.54
CA ILE A 150 12.30 10.34 12.34
C ILE A 150 13.36 9.25 12.11
N GLU A 151 13.83 8.61 13.18
CA GLU A 151 14.76 7.50 13.14
C GLU A 151 14.14 6.28 12.45
N ASP A 152 12.87 5.97 12.75
CA ASP A 152 12.14 4.90 12.05
C ASP A 152 11.99 5.20 10.55
N TYR A 153 11.93 6.48 10.18
CA TYR A 153 11.83 6.93 8.79
C TYR A 153 13.18 6.85 8.05
N ILE A 154 14.28 7.24 8.71
CA ILE A 154 15.63 7.24 8.14
C ILE A 154 16.23 5.83 8.11
N SER A 155 15.91 5.00 9.10
CA SER A 155 16.36 3.61 9.25
C SER A 155 15.16 2.68 9.36
N PRO A 156 14.38 2.50 8.28
CA PRO A 156 13.23 1.62 8.29
C PRO A 156 13.66 0.20 8.65
N PHE A 157 12.95 -0.43 9.59
CA PHE A 157 13.26 -1.79 10.03
C PHE A 157 13.06 -2.76 8.88
N VAL A 158 14.13 -3.23 8.25
CA VAL A 158 14.05 -4.30 7.25
C VAL A 158 13.80 -5.62 7.99
N SER A 159 12.56 -5.85 8.43
CA SER A 159 12.13 -7.17 8.89
C SER A 159 11.87 -8.04 7.65
N GLY A 160 12.95 -8.50 7.03
CA GLY A 160 12.96 -9.38 5.88
C GLY A 160 14.40 -9.75 5.56
N THR A 161 14.79 -10.98 5.90
CA THR A 161 16.02 -11.61 5.40
C THR A 161 16.06 -11.51 3.87
N PRO A 162 17.07 -10.87 3.26
CA PRO A 162 17.37 -11.06 1.86
C PRO A 162 18.21 -12.32 1.73
N GLU A 163 17.62 -13.51 1.88
CA GLU A 163 18.33 -14.75 1.54
C GLU A 163 18.13 -15.06 0.06
N ARG A 164 18.77 -14.25 -0.78
CA ARG A 164 19.24 -14.70 -2.09
C ARG A 164 20.75 -14.44 -2.11
N SER A 165 21.49 -15.48 -1.73
CA SER A 165 22.91 -15.59 -2.06
C SER A 165 23.10 -15.24 -3.53
N PRO A 166 24.17 -14.51 -3.91
CA PRO A 166 24.46 -14.30 -5.31
C PRO A 166 24.64 -15.66 -5.99
N PRO A 167 24.13 -15.86 -7.22
CA PRO A 167 24.47 -17.05 -7.98
C PRO A 167 26.00 -17.07 -8.13
N ARG A 168 26.61 -18.15 -7.61
CA ARG A 168 28.01 -18.49 -7.84
C ARG A 168 28.28 -18.40 -9.34
N SER A 169 29.20 -17.53 -9.75
CA SER A 169 29.65 -17.45 -11.13
C SER A 169 30.11 -18.84 -11.59
N PRO A 170 29.78 -19.28 -12.82
CA PRO A 170 30.33 -20.53 -13.33
C PRO A 170 31.85 -20.36 -13.43
N GLN A 171 32.60 -21.18 -12.69
CA GLN A 171 34.01 -21.39 -12.96
C GLN A 171 34.13 -21.88 -14.40
N ARG A 172 34.73 -21.04 -15.24
CA ARG A 172 35.03 -21.32 -16.62
C ARG A 172 36.04 -22.47 -16.66
N SER A 173 35.55 -23.68 -16.87
CA SER A 173 36.38 -24.82 -17.22
C SER A 173 37.18 -24.44 -18.47
N ARG A 174 38.50 -24.33 -18.33
CA ARG A 174 39.39 -24.26 -19.49
C ARG A 174 39.33 -25.62 -20.17
N GLU A 175 38.68 -25.66 -21.33
CA GLU A 175 39.00 -26.65 -22.36
C GLU A 175 40.50 -26.55 -22.67
N GLN A 176 41.20 -27.64 -22.47
CA GLN A 176 42.46 -27.92 -23.15
C GLN A 176 42.17 -28.96 -24.22
N SER A 177 42.40 -28.57 -25.48
CA SER A 177 42.63 -29.45 -26.63
C SER A 177 43.39 -28.63 -27.69
N PRO A 178 44.22 -29.22 -28.56
CA PRO A 178 44.89 -30.52 -28.54
C PRO A 178 46.41 -30.43 -28.23
#